data_AF-A0A821QIT8-F1
#
_entry.id   AF-A0A821QIT8-F1
#
_cell.length_a   1.000
_cell.length_b   1.000
_cell.length_c   1.000
_cell.angle_alpha   90.00
_cell.angle_beta   90.00
_cell.angle_gamma   90.00
#
_symmetry.space_group_name_H-M   'P 1'
#
loop_
_entity.id
_entity.type
_entity.pdbx_description
1 polymer ?
#
loop_
_entity_poly.entity_id
_entity_poly.type
_entity_poly.pdbx_seq_one_letter_code
_entity_poly.pdbx_strand_id
1 'polypeptide(L)' 'ESTQTINNLTIHMFDPVTVQISVDSNNIQRQRIQIRLVKPFIDGFSVSPIVKNKTALEEVDNTITTPVKRLKVKSSK' A
#
# COMPACT_ATOMS: atom_id res chain seq x y z
N GLU A 1 -24.59 -0.18 -14.40
CA GLU A 1 -23.39 -0.05 -13.57
C GLU A 1 -22.81 -1.43 -13.32
N SER A 2 -21.49 -1.58 -13.35
CA SER A 2 -20.78 -2.83 -13.11
C SER A 2 -20.45 -2.95 -11.62
N THR A 3 -21.15 -3.86 -10.94
CA THR A 3 -20.98 -4.11 -9.50
C THR A 3 -20.74 -5.60 -9.26
N GLN A 4 -20.04 -5.90 -8.17
CA GLN A 4 -19.83 -7.26 -7.69
C GLN A 4 -20.25 -7.32 -6.23
N THR A 5 -21.14 -8.24 -5.90
CA THR A 5 -21.66 -8.41 -4.54
C THR A 5 -21.29 -9.80 -4.03
N ILE A 6 -20.73 -9.85 -2.83
CA ILE A 6 -20.49 -11.09 -2.10
C ILE A 6 -21.00 -10.94 -0.67
N ASN A 7 -21.83 -11.88 -0.24
CA ASN A 7 -22.55 -11.82 1.04
C ASN A 7 -23.29 -10.46 1.21
N ASN A 8 -22.77 -9.59 2.07
CA ASN A 8 -23.34 -8.28 2.40
C ASN A 8 -22.44 -7.11 1.95
N LEU A 9 -21.46 -7.37 1.08
CA LEU A 9 -20.52 -6.38 0.57
C LEU A 9 -20.70 -6.23 -0.95
N THR A 10 -21.04 -5.03 -1.39
CA THR A 10 -21.09 -4.67 -2.81
C THR A 10 -19.92 -3.75 -3.12
N ILE A 11 -19.15 -4.09 -4.14
CA ILE A 11 -18.05 -3.28 -4.67
C ILE A 11 -18.47 -2.76 -6.05
N HIS A 12 -18.38 -1.46 -6.22
CA HIS A 12 -18.61 -0.76 -7.48
C HIS A 12 -17.29 -0.58 -8.23
N MET A 13 -17.37 -0.39 -9.55
CA MET A 13 -16.19 0.03 -10.29
C MET A 13 -15.65 1.37 -9.76
N PHE A 14 -14.32 1.45 -9.67
CA PHE A 14 -13.58 2.60 -9.15
C PHE A 14 -13.70 2.83 -7.63
N ASP A 15 -14.30 1.90 -6.89
CA ASP A 15 -14.21 1.95 -5.42
C ASP A 15 -12.76 1.80 -4.97
N PRO A 16 -12.31 2.64 -4.00
CA PRO A 16 -10.97 2.53 -3.46
C PRO A 16 -10.83 1.24 -2.65
N VAL A 17 -9.78 0.47 -2.93
CA VAL A 17 -9.44 -0.75 -2.21
C VAL A 17 -8.02 -0.70 -1.66
N THR A 18 -7.82 -1.30 -0.48
CA THR A 18 -6.47 -1.51 0.06
C THR A 18 -6.00 -2.89 -0.36
N VAL A 19 -4.84 -2.94 -1.02
CA VAL A 19 -4.24 -4.19 -1.50
C VAL A 19 -2.85 -4.38 -0.92
N GLN A 20 -2.45 -5.64 -0.80
CA GLN A 20 -1.07 -6.05 -0.61
C GLN A 20 -0.49 -6.40 -1.98
N ILE A 21 0.73 -5.93 -2.25
CA ILE A 21 1.46 -6.22 -3.48
C ILE A 21 2.72 -6.99 -3.09
N SER A 22 2.99 -8.08 -3.79
CA SER A 22 4.22 -8.88 -3.63
C SER A 22 4.72 -9.36 -4.99
N VAL A 23 6.00 -9.74 -5.03
CA VAL A 23 6.58 -10.40 -6.21
C VAL A 23 6.61 -11.90 -5.93
N ASP A 24 6.00 -12.68 -6.81
CA ASP A 24 6.12 -14.13 -6.80
C ASP A 24 7.44 -14.51 -7.49
N SER A 25 8.38 -15.06 -6.72
CA SER A 25 9.71 -15.48 -7.15
C SER A 25 9.85 -16.98 -7.37
N ASN A 26 8.75 -17.74 -7.38
CA ASN A 26 8.76 -19.19 -7.65
C ASN A 26 9.41 -19.54 -9.00
N ASN A 27 9.36 -18.64 -9.99
CA ASN A 27 10.13 -18.72 -11.21
C ASN A 27 10.96 -17.45 -11.40
N ILE A 28 12.27 -17.56 -11.16
CA ILE A 28 13.20 -16.42 -11.19
C ILE A 28 13.21 -15.71 -12.57
N GLN A 29 12.94 -16.43 -13.66
CA GLN A 29 12.91 -15.87 -15.02
C GLN A 29 11.57 -15.24 -15.40
N ARG A 30 10.49 -15.58 -14.67
CA ARG A 30 9.12 -15.10 -14.94
C ARG A 30 8.47 -14.63 -13.66
N GLN A 31 9.12 -13.69 -12.99
CA GLN A 31 8.56 -13.05 -11.80
C GLN A 31 7.23 -12.38 -12.15
N ARG A 32 6.25 -12.50 -11.26
CA ARG A 32 4.91 -11.93 -11.44
C ARG A 32 4.55 -11.05 -10.26
N ILE A 33 3.84 -9.95 -10.55
CA ILE A 33 3.23 -9.14 -9.50
C ILE A 33 1.98 -9.87 -9.04
N GLN A 34 1.94 -10.21 -7.76
CA GLN A 34 0.76 -10.73 -7.11
C GLN A 34 0.12 -9.63 -6.28
N ILE A 35 -1.19 -9.42 -6.50
CA ILE A 35 -2.00 -8.45 -5.78
C ILE A 35 -3.01 -9.24 -4.95
N ARG A 36 -3.12 -8.93 -3.67
CA ARG A 36 -4.06 -9.57 -2.74
C ARG A 36 -4.90 -8.50 -2.07
N LEU A 37 -6.20 -8.74 -1.94
CA LEU A 37 -7.11 -7.79 -1.30
C LEU A 37 -6.88 -7.79 0.22
N VAL A 38 -6.88 -6.61 0.83
CA VAL A 38 -6.81 -6.45 2.29
C VAL A 38 -8.11 -5.83 2.81
N LYS A 39 -8.53 -4.71 2.20
CA LYS A 39 -9.80 -4.04 2.52
C LYS A 39 -10.56 -3.71 1.22
N PRO A 40 -11.88 -3.96 1.16
CA PRO A 40 -12.71 -4.59 2.20
C PRO A 40 -12.33 -6.07 2.47
N PHE A 41 -12.53 -6.53 3.71
CA PHE A 41 -12.19 -7.89 4.08
C PHE A 41 -13.30 -8.84 3.64
N ILE A 42 -12.96 -9.76 2.74
CA ILE A 42 -13.84 -10.80 2.23
C ILE A 42 -13.30 -12.12 2.78
N ASP A 43 -14.12 -12.84 3.52
CA ASP A 43 -13.73 -14.11 4.10
C ASP A 43 -13.35 -15.12 3.00
N GLY A 44 -12.26 -15.85 3.21
CA GLY A 44 -11.69 -16.77 2.21
C GLY A 44 -11.00 -16.13 1.00
N PHE A 45 -10.98 -14.80 0.86
CA PHE A 45 -10.33 -14.10 -0.26
C PHE A 45 -9.31 -13.05 0.17
N SER A 46 -9.65 -12.23 1.17
CA SER A 46 -8.77 -11.17 1.66
C SER A 46 -7.69 -11.70 2.60
N VAL A 47 -6.55 -11.00 2.65
CA VAL A 47 -5.42 -11.31 3.53
C VAL A 47 -5.29 -10.28 4.64
N SER A 48 -4.68 -10.69 5.76
CA SER A 48 -4.38 -9.78 6.86
C SER A 48 -3.37 -8.71 6.41
N PRO A 49 -3.49 -7.46 6.91
CA PRO A 49 -2.50 -6.43 6.63
C PRO A 49 -1.10 -6.86 7.09
N ILE A 50 -0.07 -6.50 6.32
CA ILE A 50 1.31 -6.64 6.79
C ILE A 50 1.52 -5.61 7.91
N VAL A 51 1.49 -6.08 9.16
CA VAL A 51 1.85 -5.26 10.30
C VAL A 51 3.35 -5.01 10.21
N LYS A 52 3.76 -3.82 9.76
CA LYS A 52 5.09 -3.33 10.10
C LYS A 52 5.06 -3.09 11.59
N ASN A 53 5.79 -3.90 12.36
CA ASN A 53 6.07 -3.60 13.76
C ASN A 53 6.65 -2.18 13.78
N LYS A 54 5.82 -1.18 14.06
CA LYS A 54 6.26 0.13 14.49
C LYS A 54 6.94 -0.12 15.82
N THR A 55 8.26 -0.25 15.82
CA THR A 55 9.03 0.14 17.01
C THR A 55 8.49 1.49 17.43
N ALA A 56 7.98 1.54 18.66
CA ALA A 56 7.23 2.66 19.19
C ALA A 56 7.94 3.99 18.90
N LEU A 57 7.16 4.96 18.39
CA LEU A 57 7.23 6.42 18.53
C LEU A 57 6.27 7.02 17.47
N GLU A 58 5.09 7.44 17.97
CA GLU A 58 4.35 8.70 17.70
C GLU A 58 4.73 9.53 16.44
N GLU A 59 3.86 10.24 15.72
CA GLU A 59 2.59 10.89 16.06
C GLU A 59 1.92 11.40 14.75
N VAL A 60 0.69 11.88 14.94
CA VAL A 60 -0.17 12.64 14.02
C VAL A 60 0.57 13.84 13.39
N ASP A 61 0.53 14.04 12.06
CA ASP A 61 -0.23 15.16 11.46
C ASP A 61 -0.13 15.25 9.93
N ASN A 62 -1.25 15.61 9.31
CA ASN A 62 -1.38 15.95 7.89
C ASN A 62 -1.23 17.47 7.72
N THR A 63 -0.13 17.97 7.15
CA THR A 63 -0.14 19.24 6.40
C THR A 63 0.95 19.28 5.32
N ILE A 64 0.51 19.54 4.09
CA ILE A 64 1.27 19.95 2.91
C ILE A 64 2.15 21.18 3.24
N THR A 65 3.41 21.27 2.71
CA THR A 65 4.06 22.52 2.17
C THR A 65 5.61 22.42 1.93
N THR A 66 6.00 22.28 0.65
CA THR A 66 7.16 22.87 -0.12
C THR A 66 8.66 22.55 0.12
N PRO A 67 9.53 22.67 -0.94
CA PRO A 67 10.88 22.10 -0.99
C PRO A 67 11.99 23.09 -0.54
N VAL A 68 12.97 22.60 0.23
CA VAL A 68 14.08 23.42 0.75
C VAL A 68 15.30 23.37 -0.18
N LYS A 69 15.83 24.56 -0.48
CA LYS A 69 16.93 24.91 -1.38
C LYS A 69 18.29 24.28 -1.01
N ARG A 70 19.12 24.02 -2.04
CA ARG A 70 20.56 23.65 -1.98
C ARG A 70 21.37 24.59 -1.08
N LEU A 71 22.14 24.01 -0.14
CA LEU A 71 23.27 24.68 0.51
C LEU A 71 24.59 24.19 -0.10
N LYS A 72 25.37 25.12 -0.62
CA LYS A 72 26.67 24.93 -1.28
C LYS A 72 27.75 24.81 -0.20
N VAL A 73 28.36 23.64 -0.03
CA VAL A 73 29.50 23.48 0.88
C VAL A 73 30.75 24.05 0.21
N LYS A 74 31.36 25.04 0.85
CA LYS A 74 32.65 25.64 0.47
C LYS A 74 33.80 24.77 1.00
N SER A 75 34.86 24.69 0.20
CA SER A 75 36.13 24.02 0.47
C SER A 75 36.97 24.71 1.56
N SER A 76 37.66 23.94 2.39
CA SER A 76 38.88 24.28 3.16
C SER A 76 39.40 22.95 3.76
N LYS A 77 40.68 22.59 3.80
CA LYS A 77 41.96 23.29 3.68
C LYS A 77 43.02 22.29 3.22
#